data_AF-A0A849QPE6-F1
#
_entry.id   AF-A0A849QPE6-F1
#
_cell.length_a   1.000
_cell.length_b   1.000
_cell.length_c   1.000
_cell.angle_alpha   90.00
_cell.angle_beta   90.00
_cell.angle_gamma   90.00
#
_symmetry.space_group_name_H-M   'P 1'
#
loop_
_entity.id
_entity.type
_entity.pdbx_description
1 polymer ?
#
loop_
_entity_poly.entity_id
_entity_poly.type
_entity_poly.pdbx_seq_one_letter_code
_entity_poly.pdbx_strand_id
1 'polypeptide(L)'
;MIDRNEIIEVLQEYDPTDYKIGAVASHSALDVFDGAVEEGFQTYAICRSGREQTYTNYFRTKCDEDGCVIRGVVDDWVVYDSFDELLQPAEQQSLIDNNILFIPNRSFTSYCGIDAIEDDFRVPLVGSRNLLRSEERGEEQDYYWLLDKAGLPYPEKLEDPQEIDELVMVKLPHAVKKLERGFFSAATYEEYMEKSESLLAQNVITQSALDNARIERYIIGPVFNLDFFYSPIEEDLSPVELLGIDWRFETSLDGHVRLPAPQQMTLDPGQVTPEYTVCGHNSATLRESLLEEAFELAEKYVAATQKYYDPGIIGPFCLQTCVDKDLNFYIYDVAPRVGGGTNVHMSVGHPYGNTTWRIPMSTGRRLAMEIRNAIEMGKLDMIVT
;
A
#
# COMPACT_ATOMS: atom_id res chain seq x y z
N MET A 1 -6.59 -0.39 21.52
CA MET A 1 -7.01 -1.06 20.28
C MET A 1 -8.33 -1.75 20.54
N ILE A 2 -9.28 -1.64 19.63
CA ILE A 2 -10.56 -2.37 19.66
C ILE A 2 -10.25 -3.87 19.73
N ASP A 3 -10.95 -4.58 20.61
CA ASP A 3 -10.81 -6.03 20.69
C ASP A 3 -11.45 -6.67 19.46
N ARG A 4 -10.76 -7.64 18.85
CA ARG A 4 -11.25 -8.36 17.68
C ARG A 4 -12.64 -8.99 17.93
N ASN A 5 -12.95 -9.39 19.16
CA ASN A 5 -14.26 -9.93 19.51
C ASN A 5 -15.38 -8.89 19.37
N GLU A 6 -15.12 -7.60 19.64
CA GLU A 6 -16.12 -6.54 19.40
C GLU A 6 -16.46 -6.43 17.91
N ILE A 7 -15.47 -6.60 17.03
CA ILE A 7 -15.69 -6.59 15.58
C ILE A 7 -16.42 -7.85 15.11
N ILE A 8 -16.10 -9.01 15.70
CA ILE A 8 -16.82 -10.26 15.40
C ILE A 8 -18.28 -10.16 15.86
N GLU A 9 -18.58 -9.50 16.98
CA GLU A 9 -19.95 -9.25 17.42
C GLU A 9 -20.72 -8.40 16.41
N VAL A 10 -20.13 -7.31 15.90
CA VAL A 10 -20.72 -6.50 14.82
C VAL A 10 -20.94 -7.34 13.56
N LEU A 11 -19.97 -8.17 13.19
CA LEU A 11 -20.05 -9.02 12.01
C LEU A 11 -21.19 -10.05 12.09
N GLN A 12 -21.54 -10.52 13.29
CA GLN A 12 -22.67 -11.45 13.50
C GLN A 12 -24.03 -10.79 13.29
N GLU A 13 -24.11 -9.46 13.31
CA GLU A 13 -25.34 -8.70 13.02
C GLU A 13 -25.58 -8.56 11.51
N TYR A 14 -24.56 -8.81 10.68
CA TYR A 14 -24.66 -8.65 9.22
C TYR A 14 -25.59 -9.68 8.60
N ASP A 15 -26.31 -9.28 7.54
CA ASP A 15 -27.05 -10.22 6.69
C ASP A 15 -26.06 -11.05 5.86
N PRO A 16 -25.99 -12.38 6.04
CA PRO A 16 -25.03 -13.23 5.36
C PRO A 16 -25.25 -13.31 3.83
N THR A 17 -26.35 -12.75 3.33
CA THR A 17 -26.70 -12.74 1.90
C THR A 17 -26.46 -11.42 1.19
N ASP A 18 -26.06 -10.36 1.91
CA ASP A 18 -25.97 -8.98 1.40
C ASP A 18 -24.68 -8.27 1.80
N TYR A 19 -23.56 -8.99 1.89
CA TYR A 19 -22.25 -8.38 2.12
C TYR A 19 -21.88 -7.44 0.96
N LYS A 20 -21.37 -6.25 1.29
CA LYS A 20 -20.82 -5.31 0.31
C LYS A 20 -19.35 -5.01 0.62
N ILE A 21 -18.58 -4.75 -0.42
CA ILE A 21 -17.17 -4.36 -0.29
C ILE A 21 -17.06 -2.83 -0.31
N GLY A 22 -16.61 -2.26 0.80
CA GLY A 22 -16.46 -0.82 0.96
C GLY A 22 -15.00 -0.37 1.07
N ALA A 23 -14.67 0.79 0.52
CA ALA A 23 -13.34 1.38 0.68
C ALA A 23 -13.38 2.91 0.56
N VAL A 24 -12.40 3.58 1.19
CA VAL A 24 -12.10 4.99 0.90
C VAL A 24 -11.76 5.12 -0.58
N ALA A 25 -12.49 5.97 -1.29
CA ALA A 25 -12.45 6.11 -2.74
C ALA A 25 -11.19 6.87 -3.21
N SER A 26 -10.03 6.24 -3.07
CA SER A 26 -8.70 6.74 -3.43
C SER A 26 -7.68 5.58 -3.47
N HIS A 27 -6.46 5.86 -3.92
CA HIS A 27 -5.30 4.95 -3.92
C HIS A 27 -5.46 3.67 -4.77
N SER A 28 -6.23 2.69 -4.31
CA SER A 28 -6.43 1.37 -4.95
C SER A 28 -7.90 0.93 -4.94
N ALA A 29 -8.82 1.85 -4.64
CA ALA A 29 -10.26 1.54 -4.55
C ALA A 29 -10.83 0.97 -5.86
N LEU A 30 -10.36 1.44 -7.04
CA LEU A 30 -10.83 0.90 -8.32
C LEU A 30 -10.44 -0.58 -8.51
N ASP A 31 -9.23 -0.99 -8.11
CA ASP A 31 -8.82 -2.41 -8.18
C ASP A 31 -9.65 -3.27 -7.23
N VAL A 32 -9.84 -2.80 -6.00
CA VAL A 32 -10.69 -3.47 -5.00
C VAL A 32 -12.12 -3.63 -5.51
N PHE A 33 -12.70 -2.58 -6.07
CA PHE A 33 -14.08 -2.61 -6.53
C PHE A 33 -14.27 -3.42 -7.81
N ASP A 34 -13.34 -3.34 -8.77
CA ASP A 34 -13.36 -4.18 -9.97
C ASP A 34 -13.31 -5.66 -9.59
N GLY A 35 -12.39 -6.04 -8.70
CA GLY A 35 -12.31 -7.39 -8.17
C GLY A 35 -13.55 -7.83 -7.38
N ALA A 36 -14.15 -6.94 -6.59
CA ALA A 36 -15.39 -7.21 -5.87
C ALA A 36 -16.54 -7.54 -6.84
N VAL A 37 -16.70 -6.76 -7.92
CA VAL A 37 -17.71 -7.00 -8.96
C VAL A 37 -17.45 -8.34 -9.67
N GLU A 38 -16.19 -8.65 -10.01
CA GLU A 38 -15.84 -9.93 -10.64
C GLU A 38 -16.16 -11.15 -9.78
N GLU A 39 -16.11 -11.01 -8.45
CA GLU A 39 -16.44 -12.06 -7.48
C GLU A 39 -17.90 -11.99 -6.99
N GLY A 40 -18.71 -11.07 -7.53
CA GLY A 40 -20.17 -11.01 -7.34
C GLY A 40 -20.64 -10.14 -6.16
N PHE A 41 -19.78 -9.33 -5.57
CA PHE A 41 -20.15 -8.41 -4.49
C PHE A 41 -20.64 -7.06 -5.02
N GLN A 42 -21.54 -6.43 -4.27
CA GLN A 42 -21.82 -5.01 -4.43
C GLN A 42 -20.71 -4.16 -3.81
N THR A 43 -20.55 -2.94 -4.32
CA THR A 43 -19.45 -2.03 -3.99
C THR A 43 -19.95 -0.73 -3.39
N TYR A 44 -19.24 -0.24 -2.36
CA TYR A 44 -19.61 0.98 -1.65
C TYR A 44 -18.43 1.96 -1.55
N ALA A 45 -18.50 3.07 -2.28
CA ALA A 45 -17.42 4.06 -2.32
C ALA A 45 -17.58 5.15 -1.25
N ILE A 46 -16.60 5.28 -0.37
CA ILE A 46 -16.54 6.39 0.60
C ILE A 46 -15.76 7.54 -0.04
N CYS A 47 -16.49 8.51 -0.57
CA CYS A 47 -15.94 9.60 -1.38
C CYS A 47 -15.70 10.87 -0.56
N ARG A 48 -14.82 11.72 -1.08
CA ARG A 48 -14.62 13.08 -0.59
C ARG A 48 -15.11 14.11 -1.60
N SER A 49 -15.81 15.12 -1.11
CA SER A 49 -16.29 16.28 -1.85
C SER A 49 -15.17 16.95 -2.63
N GLY A 50 -15.40 17.20 -3.92
CA GLY A 50 -14.43 17.70 -4.90
C GLY A 50 -13.56 16.63 -5.57
N ARG A 51 -13.66 15.36 -5.15
CA ARG A 51 -12.91 14.21 -5.71
C ARG A 51 -13.78 12.99 -6.01
N GLU A 52 -15.10 13.11 -5.83
CA GLU A 52 -16.07 12.02 -5.92
C GLU A 52 -16.40 11.59 -7.35
N GLN A 53 -16.28 12.49 -8.34
CA GLN A 53 -16.76 12.25 -9.71
C GLN A 53 -16.14 11.03 -10.39
N THR A 54 -14.89 10.67 -10.05
CA THR A 54 -14.27 9.41 -10.48
C THR A 54 -15.22 8.24 -10.21
N TYR A 55 -15.75 8.14 -9.00
CA TYR A 55 -16.56 7.02 -8.53
C TYR A 55 -18.04 7.21 -8.81
N THR A 56 -18.58 8.42 -8.60
CA THR A 56 -20.03 8.70 -8.70
C THR A 56 -20.53 8.91 -10.12
N ASN A 57 -19.62 9.15 -11.07
CA ASN A 57 -19.96 9.41 -12.48
C ASN A 57 -19.15 8.54 -13.45
N TYR A 58 -17.82 8.63 -13.44
CA TYR A 58 -17.00 7.99 -14.48
C TYR A 58 -16.95 6.46 -14.37
N PHE A 59 -16.91 5.94 -13.14
CA PHE A 59 -16.85 4.51 -12.83
C PHE A 59 -18.13 3.98 -12.16
N ARG A 60 -19.22 4.75 -12.16
CA ARG A 60 -20.51 4.32 -11.62
C ARG A 60 -21.02 3.07 -12.35
N THR A 61 -21.53 2.11 -11.59
CA THR A 61 -22.12 0.88 -12.12
C THR A 61 -23.40 1.16 -12.89
N LYS A 62 -23.55 0.43 -14.00
CA LYS A 62 -24.78 0.25 -14.74
C LYS A 62 -24.99 -1.24 -14.96
N CYS A 63 -26.17 -1.71 -14.60
CA CYS A 63 -26.62 -3.08 -14.89
C CYS A 63 -27.56 -3.12 -16.10
N ASP A 64 -27.70 -4.31 -16.70
CA ASP A 64 -28.78 -4.62 -17.64
C ASP A 64 -30.09 -5.00 -16.93
N GLU A 65 -31.08 -5.46 -17.70
CA GLU A 65 -32.42 -5.82 -17.18
C GLU A 65 -32.38 -7.06 -16.26
N ASP A 66 -31.37 -7.91 -16.39
CA ASP A 66 -31.18 -9.13 -15.59
C ASP A 66 -30.31 -8.87 -14.34
N GLY A 67 -29.91 -7.61 -14.12
CA GLY A 67 -29.09 -7.19 -12.98
C GLY A 67 -27.60 -7.46 -13.17
N CYS A 68 -27.15 -7.87 -14.35
CA CYS A 68 -25.75 -8.11 -14.64
C CYS A 68 -25.02 -6.78 -14.90
N VAL A 69 -23.84 -6.61 -14.30
CA VAL A 69 -23.01 -5.42 -14.48
C VAL A 69 -22.50 -5.37 -15.92
N ILE A 70 -22.82 -4.30 -16.64
CA ILE A 70 -22.37 -4.08 -18.03
C ILE A 70 -21.35 -2.95 -18.16
N ARG A 71 -21.21 -2.11 -17.13
CA ARG A 71 -20.25 -1.00 -17.09
C ARG A 71 -20.08 -0.48 -15.67
N GLY A 72 -18.84 -0.12 -15.30
CA GLY A 72 -18.55 0.53 -14.02
C GLY A 72 -18.39 -0.49 -12.90
N VAL A 73 -17.94 0.01 -11.75
CA VAL A 73 -17.51 -0.79 -10.59
C VAL A 73 -17.92 -0.12 -9.27
N VAL A 74 -18.87 0.82 -9.28
CA VAL A 74 -19.31 1.54 -8.08
C VAL A 74 -20.83 1.56 -8.03
N ASP A 75 -21.40 0.74 -7.16
CA ASP A 75 -22.85 0.56 -7.03
C ASP A 75 -23.46 1.68 -6.18
N ASP A 76 -22.92 1.84 -4.97
CA ASP A 76 -23.36 2.82 -3.98
C ASP A 76 -22.18 3.69 -3.50
N TRP A 77 -22.50 4.84 -2.89
CA TRP A 77 -21.49 5.74 -2.33
C TRP A 77 -22.05 6.67 -1.26
N VAL A 78 -21.14 7.17 -0.42
CA VAL A 78 -21.35 8.32 0.46
C VAL A 78 -20.33 9.41 0.12
N VAL A 79 -20.67 10.68 0.33
CA VAL A 79 -19.76 11.81 0.10
C VAL A 79 -19.61 12.59 1.40
N TYR A 80 -18.38 12.66 1.89
CA TYR A 80 -17.98 13.48 3.04
C TYR A 80 -17.21 14.72 2.60
N ASP A 81 -17.19 15.77 3.42
CA ASP A 81 -16.31 16.93 3.20
C ASP A 81 -14.84 16.55 3.48
N SER A 82 -14.62 15.67 4.46
CA SER A 82 -13.33 15.06 4.77
C SER A 82 -13.46 13.60 5.22
N PHE A 83 -12.43 12.79 4.92
CA PHE A 83 -12.51 11.34 5.16
C PHE A 83 -12.56 10.96 6.65
N ASP A 84 -12.11 11.82 7.57
CA ASP A 84 -12.19 11.62 9.02
C ASP A 84 -13.63 11.64 9.56
N GLU A 85 -14.60 12.13 8.79
CA GLU A 85 -16.03 11.97 9.11
C GLU A 85 -16.43 10.49 9.22
N LEU A 86 -15.72 9.59 8.52
CA LEU A 86 -15.87 8.15 8.62
C LEU A 86 -15.72 7.60 10.06
N LEU A 87 -15.02 8.34 10.93
CA LEU A 87 -14.83 7.96 12.33
C LEU A 87 -16.02 8.34 13.21
N GLN A 88 -16.98 9.13 12.72
CA GLN A 88 -18.14 9.51 13.51
C GLN A 88 -19.06 8.30 13.76
N PRO A 89 -19.58 8.10 14.99
CA PRO A 89 -20.39 6.92 15.31
C PRO A 89 -21.60 6.71 14.40
N ALA A 90 -22.26 7.79 13.96
CA ALA A 90 -23.41 7.72 13.06
C ALA A 90 -23.02 7.22 11.65
N GLU A 91 -21.85 7.63 11.16
CA GLU A 91 -21.34 7.22 9.85
C GLU A 91 -20.87 5.76 9.87
N GLN A 92 -20.19 5.35 10.95
CA GLN A 92 -19.84 3.95 11.15
C GLN A 92 -21.09 3.06 11.24
N GLN A 93 -22.12 3.48 11.98
CA GLN A 93 -23.38 2.73 12.07
C GLN A 93 -24.04 2.61 10.70
N SER A 94 -24.02 3.66 9.88
CA SER A 94 -24.54 3.60 8.51
C SER A 94 -23.82 2.53 7.67
N LEU A 95 -22.50 2.38 7.82
CA LEU A 95 -21.75 1.33 7.12
C LEU A 95 -22.04 -0.07 7.67
N ILE A 96 -22.21 -0.20 8.99
CA ILE A 96 -22.62 -1.46 9.64
C ILE A 96 -24.00 -1.90 9.14
N ASP A 97 -24.97 -0.97 9.12
CA ASP A 97 -26.33 -1.22 8.64
C ASP A 97 -26.39 -1.59 7.14
N ASN A 98 -25.33 -1.27 6.38
CA ASN A 98 -25.17 -1.63 4.96
C ASN A 98 -24.33 -2.89 4.74
N ASN A 99 -24.02 -3.66 5.80
CA ASN A 99 -23.22 -4.89 5.74
C ASN A 99 -21.84 -4.69 5.07
N ILE A 100 -21.21 -3.54 5.30
CA ILE A 100 -19.94 -3.19 4.65
C ILE A 100 -18.78 -3.98 5.27
N LEU A 101 -18.08 -4.75 4.46
CA LEU A 101 -16.73 -5.26 4.74
C LEU A 101 -15.72 -4.24 4.19
N PHE A 102 -15.01 -3.57 5.09
CA PHE A 102 -14.17 -2.44 4.77
C PHE A 102 -12.75 -2.87 4.38
N ILE A 103 -12.27 -2.42 3.22
CA ILE A 103 -10.93 -2.72 2.70
C ILE A 103 -10.00 -1.52 2.93
N PRO A 104 -8.97 -1.63 3.77
CA PRO A 104 -8.07 -0.52 4.06
C PRO A 104 -7.14 -0.24 2.89
N ASN A 105 -6.92 1.04 2.59
CA ASN A 105 -5.90 1.51 1.67
C ASN A 105 -5.11 2.69 2.29
N ARG A 106 -4.02 3.14 1.63
CA ARG A 106 -3.17 4.20 2.20
C ARG A 106 -3.92 5.51 2.48
N SER A 107 -4.93 5.83 1.68
CA SER A 107 -5.69 7.07 1.89
C SER A 107 -6.47 7.01 3.20
N PHE A 108 -7.03 5.85 3.55
CA PHE A 108 -7.70 5.67 4.84
C PHE A 108 -6.76 5.99 6.02
N THR A 109 -5.58 5.37 6.07
CA THR A 109 -4.62 5.59 7.16
C THR A 109 -4.05 7.01 7.18
N SER A 110 -3.86 7.62 6.01
CA SER A 110 -3.33 8.98 5.90
C SER A 110 -4.31 10.08 6.31
N TYR A 111 -5.63 9.85 6.19
CA TYR A 111 -6.64 10.87 6.46
C TYR A 111 -7.39 10.67 7.79
N CYS A 112 -7.55 9.44 8.27
CA CYS A 112 -8.31 9.17 9.50
C CYS A 112 -7.41 9.09 10.76
N GLY A 113 -6.09 9.00 10.61
CA GLY A 113 -5.16 8.86 11.74
C GLY A 113 -5.17 7.44 12.31
N ILE A 114 -3.98 6.89 12.54
CA ILE A 114 -3.85 5.46 12.86
C ILE A 114 -4.45 5.08 14.22
N ASP A 115 -4.32 5.94 15.24
CA ASP A 115 -4.88 5.68 16.57
C ASP A 115 -6.41 5.53 16.51
N ALA A 116 -7.10 6.41 15.80
CA ALA A 116 -8.56 6.35 15.66
C ALA A 116 -9.02 5.13 14.84
N ILE A 117 -8.21 4.70 13.86
CA ILE A 117 -8.48 3.45 13.13
C ILE A 117 -8.35 2.25 14.06
N GLU A 118 -7.35 2.22 14.94
CA GLU A 118 -7.14 1.13 15.88
C GLU A 118 -8.14 1.11 17.04
N ASP A 119 -8.58 2.28 17.51
CA ASP A 119 -9.33 2.43 18.77
C ASP A 119 -10.82 2.75 18.59
N ASP A 120 -11.22 3.36 17.47
CA ASP A 120 -12.58 3.91 17.31
C ASP A 120 -13.38 3.35 16.12
N PHE A 121 -12.73 2.80 15.08
CA PHE A 121 -13.39 2.40 13.83
C PHE A 121 -14.04 0.99 13.89
N ARG A 122 -15.28 0.87 14.36
CA ARG A 122 -15.96 -0.42 14.63
C ARG A 122 -16.49 -1.19 13.41
N VAL A 123 -16.34 -0.66 12.20
CA VAL A 123 -16.74 -1.38 10.98
C VAL A 123 -15.77 -2.56 10.76
N PRO A 124 -16.27 -3.79 10.47
CA PRO A 124 -15.48 -4.93 10.03
C PRO A 124 -14.43 -4.59 8.97
N LEU A 125 -13.16 -4.62 9.35
CA LEU A 125 -12.03 -4.34 8.47
C LEU A 125 -11.40 -5.66 8.01
N VAL A 126 -11.36 -5.89 6.70
CA VAL A 126 -10.72 -7.09 6.13
C VAL A 126 -9.21 -6.85 6.06
N GLY A 127 -8.44 -7.73 6.69
CA GLY A 127 -7.00 -7.57 6.89
C GLY A 127 -6.66 -7.28 8.36
N SER A 128 -5.43 -6.86 8.61
CA SER A 128 -4.89 -6.69 9.98
C SER A 128 -4.80 -5.23 10.38
N ARG A 129 -5.78 -4.77 11.17
CA ARG A 129 -5.91 -3.39 11.65
C ARG A 129 -4.65 -2.90 12.37
N ASN A 130 -4.11 -3.69 13.29
CA ASN A 130 -2.91 -3.37 14.08
C ASN A 130 -1.65 -3.22 13.24
N LEU A 131 -1.56 -3.97 12.13
CA LEU A 131 -0.38 -3.99 11.29
C LEU A 131 -0.30 -2.75 10.40
N LEU A 132 -1.42 -2.04 10.17
CA LEU A 132 -1.43 -0.77 9.42
C LEU A 132 -0.47 0.27 10.02
N ARG A 133 -0.29 0.27 11.35
CA ARG A 133 0.67 1.15 12.05
C ARG A 133 2.11 0.91 11.67
N SER A 134 2.49 -0.31 11.30
CA SER A 134 3.88 -0.61 10.91
C SER A 134 4.36 0.22 9.70
N GLU A 135 3.43 0.77 8.91
CA GLU A 135 3.73 1.66 7.79
C GLU A 135 4.07 3.10 8.23
N GLU A 136 3.70 3.51 9.45
CA GLU A 136 4.04 4.82 10.02
C GLU A 136 5.48 4.81 10.55
N ARG A 137 6.36 5.53 9.86
CA ARG A 137 7.81 5.57 10.16
C ARG A 137 8.08 6.42 11.39
N GLY A 138 8.98 5.93 12.25
CA GLY A 138 9.37 6.62 13.49
C GLY A 138 8.62 6.13 14.74
N GLU A 139 7.66 5.23 14.57
CA GLU A 139 7.11 4.43 15.66
C GLU A 139 8.13 3.38 16.12
N GLU A 140 8.07 2.98 17.39
CA GLU A 140 9.01 2.01 17.97
C GLU A 140 9.02 0.66 17.24
N GLN A 141 7.87 0.28 16.68
CA GLN A 141 7.65 -0.97 15.95
C GLN A 141 7.25 -0.70 14.48
N ASP A 142 7.90 0.26 13.82
CA ASP A 142 7.69 0.43 12.37
C ASP A 142 8.21 -0.78 11.56
N TYR A 143 8.03 -0.75 10.24
CA TYR A 143 8.46 -1.87 9.41
C TYR A 143 9.98 -2.10 9.48
N TYR A 144 10.84 -1.10 9.73
CA TYR A 144 12.27 -1.36 9.89
C TYR A 144 12.55 -2.21 11.12
N TRP A 145 11.85 -1.93 12.22
CA TRP A 145 11.92 -2.78 13.41
C TRP A 145 11.50 -4.21 13.09
N LEU A 146 10.43 -4.39 12.32
CA LEU A 146 9.95 -5.72 11.95
C LEU A 146 10.93 -6.46 11.03
N LEU A 147 11.53 -5.76 10.05
CA LEU A 147 12.56 -6.31 9.18
C LEU A 147 13.80 -6.73 9.97
N ASP A 148 14.25 -5.92 10.94
CA ASP A 148 15.35 -6.27 11.87
C ASP A 148 15.02 -7.54 12.67
N LYS A 149 13.83 -7.63 13.26
CA LYS A 149 13.39 -8.82 14.00
C LYS A 149 13.30 -10.08 13.15
N ALA A 150 12.96 -9.92 11.87
CA ALA A 150 12.85 -11.01 10.91
C ALA A 150 14.20 -11.41 10.28
N GLY A 151 15.27 -10.61 10.48
CA GLY A 151 16.54 -10.78 9.76
C GLY A 151 16.39 -10.58 8.26
N LEU A 152 15.47 -9.71 7.84
CA LEU A 152 15.22 -9.39 6.45
C LEU A 152 16.18 -8.28 5.98
N PRO A 153 16.69 -8.34 4.73
CA PRO A 153 17.63 -7.36 4.23
C PRO A 153 16.95 -6.03 3.92
N TYR A 154 17.52 -4.93 4.38
CA TYR A 154 17.14 -3.57 4.04
C TYR A 154 18.39 -2.69 3.91
N PRO A 155 18.33 -1.53 3.24
CA PRO A 155 19.47 -0.63 3.11
C PRO A 155 20.04 -0.21 4.47
N GLU A 156 21.36 -0.33 4.63
CA GLU A 156 22.06 0.02 5.87
C GLU A 156 21.83 1.49 6.22
N LYS A 157 21.52 1.75 7.50
CA LYS A 157 21.31 3.10 8.03
C LYS A 157 22.65 3.69 8.47
N LEU A 158 22.89 4.96 8.12
CA LEU A 158 23.98 5.76 8.68
C LEU A 158 23.44 6.64 9.82
N GLU A 159 24.18 6.73 10.92
CA GLU A 159 23.80 7.55 12.08
C GLU A 159 24.32 8.99 11.98
N ASP A 160 25.46 9.20 11.32
CA ASP A 160 26.06 10.53 11.14
C ASP A 160 26.29 10.81 9.63
N PRO A 161 25.79 11.93 9.08
CA PRO A 161 26.10 12.32 7.69
C PRO A 161 27.60 12.50 7.42
N GLN A 162 28.46 12.69 8.43
CA GLN A 162 29.91 12.75 8.26
C GLN A 162 30.53 11.38 7.88
N GLU A 163 29.79 10.28 8.10
CA GLU A 163 30.20 8.93 7.73
C GLU A 163 29.90 8.58 6.27
N ILE A 164 29.31 9.50 5.49
CA ILE A 164 29.02 9.28 4.07
C ILE A 164 30.32 9.11 3.29
N ASP A 165 30.60 7.87 2.88
CA ASP A 165 31.74 7.47 2.04
C ASP A 165 31.32 6.81 0.71
N GLU A 166 30.03 6.59 0.51
CA GLU A 166 29.41 6.11 -0.72
C GLU A 166 28.05 6.78 -1.00
N LEU A 167 27.37 6.40 -2.09
CA LEU A 167 26.08 6.98 -2.45
C LEU A 167 25.02 6.61 -1.41
N VAL A 168 24.38 7.62 -0.82
CA VAL A 168 23.27 7.48 0.12
C VAL A 168 21.99 8.11 -0.41
N MET A 169 20.86 7.65 0.11
CA MET A 169 19.56 8.27 0.00
C MET A 169 19.19 8.88 1.35
N VAL A 170 18.87 10.18 1.36
CA VAL A 170 18.33 10.87 2.53
C VAL A 170 16.81 10.97 2.39
N LYS A 171 16.10 10.37 3.34
CA LYS A 171 14.64 10.28 3.36
C LYS A 171 14.08 11.17 4.47
N LEU A 172 13.21 12.12 4.12
CA LEU A 172 12.59 13.03 5.07
C LEU A 172 11.21 13.54 4.62
N PRO A 173 10.36 14.07 5.51
CA PRO A 173 9.09 14.67 5.11
C PRO A 173 9.27 15.94 4.27
N HIS A 174 8.40 16.14 3.25
CA HIS A 174 8.35 17.41 2.52
C HIS A 174 7.57 18.47 3.34
N ALA A 175 8.09 19.69 3.41
CA ALA A 175 7.51 20.79 4.19
C ALA A 175 6.09 21.21 3.74
N VAL A 176 5.80 21.18 2.44
CA VAL A 176 4.53 21.63 1.85
C VAL A 176 3.62 20.46 1.51
N LYS A 177 4.16 19.48 0.77
CA LYS A 177 3.43 18.29 0.35
C LYS A 177 3.48 17.26 1.47
N LYS A 178 2.69 17.45 2.53
CA LYS A 178 2.74 16.61 3.75
C LYS A 178 2.59 15.10 3.51
N LEU A 179 1.91 14.71 2.43
CA LEU A 179 1.73 13.30 2.04
C LEU A 179 2.89 12.76 1.18
N GLU A 180 3.70 13.66 0.61
CA GLU A 180 4.85 13.31 -0.21
C GLU A 180 6.13 13.42 0.62
N ARG A 181 7.13 12.64 0.22
CA ARG A 181 8.43 12.60 0.89
C ARG A 181 9.41 13.49 0.12
N GLY A 182 10.26 14.20 0.87
CA GLY A 182 11.47 14.79 0.36
C GLY A 182 12.56 13.72 0.28
N PHE A 183 13.24 13.67 -0.87
CA PHE A 183 14.38 12.79 -1.08
C PHE A 183 15.49 13.56 -1.74
N PHE A 184 16.72 13.28 -1.34
CA PHE A 184 17.88 13.65 -2.11
C PHE A 184 18.99 12.63 -1.89
N SER A 185 19.85 12.46 -2.89
CA SER A 185 21.03 11.61 -2.78
C SER A 185 22.25 12.45 -2.43
N ALA A 186 23.25 11.84 -1.81
CA ALA A 186 24.56 12.44 -1.60
C ALA A 186 25.63 11.35 -1.68
N ALA A 187 26.79 11.65 -2.24
CA ALA A 187 27.94 10.73 -2.25
C ALA A 187 29.05 11.14 -1.27
N THR A 188 28.93 12.32 -0.66
CA THR A 188 29.86 12.85 0.34
C THR A 188 29.13 13.73 1.35
N TYR A 189 29.76 14.00 2.50
CA TYR A 189 29.26 14.98 3.46
C TYR A 189 29.12 16.39 2.87
N GLU A 190 30.01 16.81 1.98
CA GLU A 190 29.95 18.11 1.30
C GLU A 190 28.70 18.21 0.42
N GLU A 191 28.42 17.21 -0.40
CA GLU A 191 27.19 17.15 -1.20
C GLU A 191 25.93 17.14 -0.33
N TYR A 192 25.97 16.43 0.80
CA TYR A 192 24.87 16.41 1.76
C TYR A 192 24.57 17.82 2.28
N MET A 193 25.60 18.56 2.70
CA MET A 193 25.47 19.92 3.19
C MET A 193 24.93 20.87 2.11
N GLU A 194 25.53 20.86 0.93
CA GLU A 194 25.11 21.72 -0.20
C GLU A 194 23.64 21.51 -0.58
N LYS A 195 23.21 20.24 -0.73
CA LYS A 195 21.82 19.91 -1.10
C LYS A 195 20.85 20.25 0.02
N SER A 196 21.21 19.97 1.27
CA SER A 196 20.39 20.31 2.44
C SER A 196 20.14 21.81 2.55
N GLU A 197 21.19 22.62 2.45
CA GLU A 197 21.09 24.09 2.49
C GLU A 197 20.23 24.63 1.34
N SER A 198 20.41 24.10 0.13
CA SER A 198 19.61 24.46 -1.03
C SER A 198 18.11 24.15 -0.83
N LEU A 199 17.78 22.95 -0.34
CA LEU A 199 16.40 22.53 -0.09
C LEU A 199 15.74 23.32 1.05
N LEU A 200 16.50 23.68 2.09
CA LEU A 200 16.04 24.56 3.17
C LEU A 200 15.75 25.97 2.64
N ALA A 201 16.64 26.54 1.83
CA ALA A 201 16.46 27.86 1.23
C ALA A 201 15.24 27.92 0.30
N GLN A 202 14.92 26.80 -0.37
CA GLN A 202 13.75 26.66 -1.23
C GLN A 202 12.46 26.32 -0.46
N ASN A 203 12.51 26.16 0.87
CA ASN A 203 11.40 25.72 1.71
C ASN A 203 10.79 24.36 1.28
N VAL A 204 11.61 23.49 0.69
CA VAL A 204 11.20 22.11 0.35
C VAL A 204 11.19 21.24 1.60
N ILE A 205 12.18 21.44 2.48
CA ILE A 205 12.34 20.72 3.75
C ILE A 205 12.42 21.71 4.91
N THR A 206 12.29 21.22 6.14
CA THR A 206 12.49 22.01 7.36
C THR A 206 13.72 21.51 8.12
N GLN A 207 14.32 22.37 8.95
CA GLN A 207 15.46 21.95 9.78
C GLN A 207 15.09 20.76 10.68
N SER A 208 13.91 20.82 11.30
CA SER A 208 13.41 19.71 12.13
C SER A 208 13.22 18.41 11.35
N ALA A 209 12.83 18.47 10.07
CA ALA A 209 12.72 17.28 9.23
C ALA A 209 14.10 16.73 8.85
N LEU A 210 15.08 17.61 8.64
CA LEU A 210 16.46 17.24 8.33
C LEU A 210 17.17 16.61 9.54
N ASP A 211 16.98 17.16 10.73
CA ASP A 211 17.56 16.64 11.98
C ASP A 211 17.05 15.22 12.32
N ASN A 212 15.86 14.87 11.82
CA ASN A 212 15.25 13.54 11.97
C ASN A 212 15.27 12.73 10.66
N ALA A 213 16.05 13.18 9.66
CA ALA A 213 16.13 12.49 8.38
C ALA A 213 16.79 11.13 8.55
N ARG A 214 16.32 10.16 7.77
CA ARG A 214 16.93 8.84 7.71
C ARG A 214 17.89 8.78 6.54
N ILE A 215 19.16 8.52 6.83
CA ILE A 215 20.23 8.36 5.83
C ILE A 215 20.47 6.87 5.63
N GLU A 216 20.40 6.41 4.39
CA GLU A 216 20.58 5.00 4.05
C GLU A 216 21.49 4.83 2.85
N ARG A 217 22.25 3.73 2.82
CA ARG A 217 22.99 3.34 1.62
C ARG A 217 22.05 3.26 0.41
N TYR A 218 22.44 3.88 -0.70
CA TYR A 218 21.69 3.80 -1.94
C TYR A 218 21.99 2.48 -2.66
N ILE A 219 20.98 1.64 -2.85
CA ILE A 219 21.12 0.38 -3.58
C ILE A 219 20.95 0.67 -5.08
N ILE A 220 22.03 0.50 -5.84
CA ILE A 220 22.01 0.67 -7.31
C ILE A 220 21.50 -0.62 -7.95
N GLY A 221 20.25 -0.60 -8.40
CA GLY A 221 19.58 -1.75 -9.00
C GLY A 221 18.17 -1.45 -9.48
N PRO A 222 17.55 -2.36 -10.26
CA PRO A 222 16.12 -2.26 -10.55
C PRO A 222 15.28 -2.37 -9.29
N VAL A 223 14.17 -1.65 -9.27
CA VAL A 223 13.14 -1.70 -8.24
C VAL A 223 12.09 -2.73 -8.64
N PHE A 224 11.71 -3.60 -7.70
CA PHE A 224 10.61 -4.54 -7.82
C PHE A 224 9.73 -4.47 -6.58
N ASN A 225 8.48 -4.06 -6.77
CA ASN A 225 7.45 -4.15 -5.75
C ASN A 225 6.80 -5.54 -5.86
N LEU A 226 7.07 -6.41 -4.89
CA LEU A 226 6.58 -7.78 -4.89
C LEU A 226 5.21 -7.81 -4.22
N ASP A 227 4.14 -7.96 -5.01
CA ASP A 227 2.76 -7.99 -4.53
C ASP A 227 2.38 -9.41 -4.09
N PHE A 228 2.43 -9.65 -2.79
CA PHE A 228 2.08 -10.91 -2.17
C PHE A 228 0.67 -10.90 -1.58
N PHE A 229 0.16 -12.09 -1.31
CA PHE A 229 -1.06 -12.34 -0.57
C PHE A 229 -0.83 -13.44 0.46
N TYR A 230 -1.34 -13.25 1.67
CA TYR A 230 -1.37 -14.28 2.70
C TYR A 230 -2.81 -14.68 3.04
N SER A 231 -3.15 -15.94 2.82
CA SER A 231 -4.46 -16.51 3.15
C SER A 231 -4.41 -17.28 4.48
N PRO A 232 -5.07 -16.81 5.55
CA PRO A 232 -5.15 -17.57 6.79
C PRO A 232 -6.15 -18.74 6.73
N ILE A 233 -6.96 -18.83 5.67
CA ILE A 233 -7.99 -19.88 5.49
C ILE A 233 -7.56 -20.98 4.51
N GLU A 234 -6.41 -20.84 3.84
CA GLU A 234 -5.82 -21.86 2.98
C GLU A 234 -5.34 -23.07 3.80
N GLU A 235 -5.78 -24.27 3.42
CA GLU A 235 -5.50 -25.52 4.14
C GLU A 235 -4.74 -26.56 3.29
N ASP A 236 -4.81 -26.47 1.96
CA ASP A 236 -4.34 -27.48 1.02
C ASP A 236 -2.98 -27.13 0.40
N LEU A 237 -2.76 -25.85 0.09
CA LEU A 237 -1.57 -25.34 -0.59
C LEU A 237 -0.81 -24.33 0.29
N SER A 238 0.19 -23.65 -0.30
CA SER A 238 0.89 -22.57 0.38
C SER A 238 -0.08 -21.42 0.67
N PRO A 239 -0.17 -20.93 1.92
CA PRO A 239 -0.96 -19.75 2.24
C PRO A 239 -0.32 -18.45 1.73
N VAL A 240 0.96 -18.49 1.31
CA VAL A 240 1.68 -17.35 0.73
C VAL A 240 1.65 -17.48 -0.79
N GLU A 241 1.16 -16.43 -1.45
CA GLU A 241 1.08 -16.32 -2.90
C GLU A 241 1.81 -15.07 -3.39
N LEU A 242 2.67 -15.20 -4.40
CA LEU A 242 3.09 -14.04 -5.19
C LEU A 242 2.05 -13.81 -6.28
N LEU A 243 1.35 -12.68 -6.24
CA LEU A 243 0.38 -12.31 -7.27
C LEU A 243 1.11 -11.69 -8.46
N GLY A 244 1.85 -10.62 -8.23
CA GLY A 244 2.50 -9.86 -9.29
C GLY A 244 3.66 -9.02 -8.83
N ILE A 245 4.20 -8.27 -9.78
CA ILE A 245 5.30 -7.36 -9.54
C ILE A 245 5.06 -6.09 -10.33
N ASP A 246 5.13 -4.96 -9.66
CA ASP A 246 5.09 -3.65 -10.28
C ASP A 246 6.39 -2.86 -10.01
N TRP A 247 6.51 -1.73 -10.69
CA TRP A 247 7.45 -0.68 -10.35
C TRP A 247 6.82 0.70 -10.62
N ARG A 248 7.37 1.73 -9.98
CA ARG A 248 6.78 3.07 -9.94
C ARG A 248 7.25 3.95 -11.08
N PHE A 249 6.33 4.74 -11.63
CA PHE A 249 6.66 5.97 -12.34
C PHE A 249 6.67 7.14 -11.36
N GLU A 250 7.77 7.88 -11.35
CA GLU A 250 8.06 8.92 -10.39
C GLU A 250 8.32 10.26 -11.09
N THR A 251 7.56 11.28 -10.70
CA THR A 251 7.71 12.66 -11.18
C THR A 251 8.39 13.50 -10.10
N SER A 252 9.43 14.27 -10.42
CA SER A 252 10.00 14.56 -11.73
C SER A 252 11.14 13.64 -12.18
N LEU A 253 11.55 12.64 -11.37
CA LEU A 253 12.68 11.76 -11.64
C LEU A 253 12.70 11.16 -13.05
N ASP A 254 11.60 10.53 -13.48
CA ASP A 254 11.50 9.89 -14.81
C ASP A 254 11.53 10.88 -15.97
N GLY A 255 11.27 12.16 -15.69
CA GLY A 255 11.48 13.26 -16.62
C GLY A 255 12.95 13.63 -16.76
N HIS A 256 13.69 13.66 -15.64
CA HIS A 256 15.11 14.01 -15.60
C HIS A 256 15.95 13.02 -16.39
N VAL A 257 15.72 11.72 -16.17
CA VAL A 257 16.49 10.65 -16.83
C VAL A 257 16.31 10.60 -18.35
N ARG A 258 15.31 11.32 -18.91
CA ARG A 258 15.09 11.46 -20.35
C ARG A 258 15.88 12.62 -20.98
N LEU A 259 16.43 13.52 -20.17
CA LEU A 259 17.27 14.62 -20.65
C LEU A 259 18.69 14.11 -20.94
N PRO A 260 19.35 14.55 -22.02
CA PRO A 260 20.77 14.30 -22.21
C PRO A 260 21.58 14.85 -21.03
N ALA A 261 22.64 14.14 -20.62
CA ALA A 261 23.49 14.54 -19.50
C ALA A 261 23.95 16.01 -19.55
N PRO A 262 24.39 16.59 -20.69
CA PRO A 262 24.76 18.00 -20.76
C PRO A 262 23.63 18.96 -20.35
N GLN A 263 22.37 18.64 -20.67
CA GLN A 263 21.23 19.46 -20.29
C GLN A 263 20.89 19.32 -18.80
N GLN A 264 21.03 18.12 -18.24
CA GLN A 264 20.83 17.89 -16.80
C GLN A 264 21.80 18.74 -15.97
N MET A 265 23.05 18.85 -16.41
CA MET A 265 24.09 19.67 -15.74
C MET A 265 23.84 21.18 -15.80
N THR A 266 22.92 21.64 -16.66
CA THR A 266 22.60 23.07 -16.87
C THR A 266 21.19 23.43 -16.41
N LEU A 267 20.49 22.54 -15.69
CA LEU A 267 19.19 22.85 -15.10
C LEU A 267 19.33 23.96 -14.06
N ASP A 268 18.30 24.79 -13.95
CA ASP A 268 18.23 25.80 -12.88
C ASP A 268 18.24 25.13 -11.50
N PRO A 269 18.72 25.78 -10.43
CA PRO A 269 18.79 25.19 -9.08
C PRO A 269 17.45 24.69 -8.52
N GLY A 270 16.32 25.26 -8.96
CA GLY A 270 14.98 24.78 -8.59
C GLY A 270 14.50 23.57 -9.40
N GLN A 271 15.26 23.13 -10.40
CA GLN A 271 14.96 21.99 -11.26
C GLN A 271 16.04 20.91 -11.20
N VAL A 272 17.21 21.17 -10.61
CA VAL A 272 18.31 20.20 -10.60
C VAL A 272 18.02 18.97 -9.73
N THR A 273 17.22 19.13 -8.68
CA THR A 273 16.88 18.05 -7.75
C THR A 273 15.56 17.41 -8.18
N PRO A 274 15.56 16.13 -8.60
CA PRO A 274 14.33 15.43 -8.94
C PRO A 274 13.48 15.14 -7.70
N GLU A 275 12.17 15.11 -7.89
CA GLU A 275 11.23 14.55 -6.93
C GLU A 275 10.92 13.09 -7.26
N TYR A 276 10.53 12.31 -6.24
CA TYR A 276 10.16 10.90 -6.34
C TYR A 276 8.65 10.72 -6.12
N THR A 277 7.84 11.73 -6.49
CA THR A 277 6.39 11.69 -6.31
C THR A 277 5.82 10.63 -7.24
N VAL A 278 5.13 9.62 -6.71
CA VAL A 278 4.56 8.55 -7.51
C VAL A 278 3.41 9.10 -8.36
N CYS A 279 3.47 8.92 -9.68
CA CYS A 279 2.45 9.36 -10.62
C CYS A 279 1.83 8.23 -11.46
N GLY A 280 2.38 7.02 -11.35
CA GLY A 280 1.86 5.84 -12.02
C GLY A 280 2.66 4.60 -11.66
N HIS A 281 2.28 3.48 -12.26
CA HIS A 281 2.96 2.19 -12.08
C HIS A 281 3.03 1.45 -13.41
N ASN A 282 3.94 0.50 -13.52
CA ASN A 282 4.02 -0.42 -14.63
C ASN A 282 4.29 -1.85 -14.13
N SER A 283 3.86 -2.83 -14.90
CA SER A 283 4.07 -4.24 -14.59
C SER A 283 5.52 -4.65 -14.87
N ALA A 284 6.02 -5.60 -14.08
CA ALA A 284 7.30 -6.26 -14.29
C ALA A 284 7.19 -7.76 -14.06
N THR A 285 8.22 -8.47 -14.48
CA THR A 285 8.48 -9.86 -14.08
C THR A 285 9.87 -9.93 -13.50
N LEU A 286 10.09 -10.94 -12.68
CA LEU A 286 11.38 -11.21 -12.08
C LEU A 286 12.08 -12.26 -12.92
N ARG A 287 13.42 -12.29 -12.89
CA ARG A 287 14.15 -13.46 -13.36
C ARG A 287 13.69 -14.66 -12.51
N GLU A 288 13.21 -15.72 -13.16
CA GLU A 288 12.56 -16.86 -12.49
C GLU A 288 13.42 -17.49 -11.37
N SER A 289 14.74 -17.52 -11.54
CA SER A 289 15.68 -18.04 -10.52
C SER A 289 15.77 -17.21 -9.24
N LEU A 290 15.11 -16.04 -9.17
CA LEU A 290 15.03 -15.19 -7.98
C LEU A 290 13.69 -15.36 -7.24
N LEU A 291 12.74 -16.12 -7.80
CA LEU A 291 11.42 -16.29 -7.19
C LEU A 291 11.49 -17.05 -5.86
N GLU A 292 12.38 -18.05 -5.75
CA GLU A 292 12.57 -18.81 -4.50
C GLU A 292 13.00 -17.88 -3.36
N GLU A 293 13.97 -17.00 -3.61
CA GLU A 293 14.39 -15.98 -2.63
C GLU A 293 13.27 -14.98 -2.31
N ALA A 294 12.49 -14.56 -3.31
CA ALA A 294 11.32 -13.70 -3.08
C ALA A 294 10.28 -14.35 -2.14
N PHE A 295 10.01 -15.65 -2.30
CA PHE A 295 9.13 -16.39 -1.39
C PHE A 295 9.73 -16.51 0.01
N GLU A 296 11.03 -16.76 0.15
CA GLU A 296 11.69 -16.78 1.46
C GLU A 296 11.56 -15.44 2.20
N LEU A 297 11.66 -14.31 1.50
CA LEU A 297 11.43 -12.98 2.08
C LEU A 297 10.00 -12.84 2.60
N ALA A 298 9.02 -13.27 1.80
CA ALA A 298 7.60 -13.22 2.15
C ALA A 298 7.29 -14.11 3.36
N GLU A 299 7.77 -15.36 3.38
CA GLU A 299 7.54 -16.29 4.49
C GLU A 299 8.16 -15.80 5.81
N LYS A 300 9.37 -15.24 5.76
CA LYS A 300 10.01 -14.62 6.94
C LYS A 300 9.22 -13.41 7.45
N TYR A 301 8.74 -12.57 6.53
CA TYR A 301 7.91 -11.41 6.88
C TYR A 301 6.60 -11.85 7.54
N VAL A 302 5.90 -12.79 6.90
CA VAL A 302 4.65 -13.39 7.38
C VAL A 302 4.85 -13.96 8.79
N ALA A 303 5.86 -14.82 9.00
CA ALA A 303 6.19 -15.39 10.31
C ALA A 303 6.49 -14.33 11.37
N ALA A 304 7.19 -13.25 11.01
CA ALA A 304 7.48 -12.16 11.92
C ALA A 304 6.20 -11.39 12.30
N THR A 305 5.33 -11.08 11.33
CA THR A 305 4.05 -10.40 11.63
C THR A 305 3.18 -11.24 12.57
N GLN A 306 3.09 -12.55 12.36
CA GLN A 306 2.30 -13.45 13.22
C GLN A 306 2.82 -13.52 14.66
N LYS A 307 4.14 -13.34 14.83
CA LYS A 307 4.77 -13.34 16.15
C LYS A 307 4.65 -12.01 16.88
N TYR A 308 4.79 -10.90 16.17
CA TYR A 308 4.92 -9.57 16.78
C TYR A 308 3.66 -8.70 16.68
N TYR A 309 2.75 -9.05 15.76
CA TYR A 309 1.55 -8.30 15.40
C TYR A 309 0.32 -9.22 15.30
N ASP A 310 0.01 -10.01 16.34
CA ASP A 310 -1.16 -10.93 16.35
C ASP A 310 -2.44 -10.23 15.85
N PRO A 311 -3.14 -10.76 14.83
CA PRO A 311 -3.06 -12.11 14.24
C PRO A 311 -1.97 -12.35 13.17
N GLY A 312 -1.15 -11.34 12.88
CA GLY A 312 -0.20 -11.30 11.77
C GLY A 312 -0.79 -10.66 10.53
N ILE A 313 -0.04 -10.63 9.42
CA ILE A 313 -0.56 -10.15 8.14
C ILE A 313 -1.73 -11.03 7.68
N ILE A 314 -2.77 -10.39 7.14
CA ILE A 314 -3.95 -11.04 6.54
C ILE A 314 -4.19 -10.36 5.19
N GLY A 315 -4.27 -11.17 4.13
CA GLY A 315 -4.54 -10.69 2.79
C GLY A 315 -3.31 -10.06 2.12
N PRO A 316 -3.48 -9.00 1.32
CA PRO A 316 -2.43 -8.48 0.46
C PRO A 316 -1.36 -7.71 1.23
N PHE A 317 -0.11 -7.88 0.83
CA PHE A 317 1.02 -7.06 1.28
C PHE A 317 2.05 -6.91 0.17
N CYS A 318 2.85 -5.85 0.22
CA CYS A 318 3.87 -5.58 -0.78
C CYS A 318 5.23 -5.39 -0.10
N LEU A 319 6.23 -6.16 -0.55
CA LEU A 319 7.63 -5.94 -0.20
C LEU A 319 8.26 -5.12 -1.34
N GLN A 320 8.60 -3.87 -1.07
CA GLN A 320 9.20 -2.99 -2.07
C GLN A 320 10.71 -3.13 -2.01
N THR A 321 11.29 -3.65 -3.08
CA THR A 321 12.68 -4.12 -3.10
C THR A 321 13.53 -3.45 -4.17
N CYS A 322 14.81 -3.34 -3.90
CA CYS A 322 15.84 -3.15 -4.91
C CYS A 322 16.69 -4.43 -5.02
N VAL A 323 17.15 -4.76 -6.23
CA VAL A 323 18.03 -5.92 -6.47
C VAL A 323 19.40 -5.44 -6.93
N ASP A 324 20.46 -5.71 -6.17
CA ASP A 324 21.80 -5.23 -6.51
C ASP A 324 22.45 -6.02 -7.67
N LYS A 325 23.68 -5.62 -8.05
CA LYS A 325 24.45 -6.27 -9.13
C LYS A 325 24.76 -7.75 -8.89
N ASP A 326 24.75 -8.19 -7.63
CA ASP A 326 25.03 -9.57 -7.22
C ASP A 326 23.73 -10.36 -6.98
N LEU A 327 22.58 -9.75 -7.33
CA LEU A 327 21.22 -10.27 -7.22
C LEU A 327 20.67 -10.38 -5.79
N ASN A 328 21.25 -9.66 -4.83
CA ASN A 328 20.71 -9.62 -3.47
C ASN A 328 19.52 -8.65 -3.39
N PHE A 329 18.45 -9.05 -2.69
CA PHE A 329 17.31 -8.19 -2.39
C PHE A 329 17.58 -7.25 -1.21
N TYR A 330 17.05 -6.03 -1.29
CA TYR A 330 16.97 -5.08 -0.18
C TYR A 330 15.58 -4.45 -0.14
N ILE A 331 14.86 -4.67 0.96
CA ILE A 331 13.52 -4.11 1.20
C ILE A 331 13.68 -2.67 1.67
N TYR A 332 13.17 -1.70 0.91
CA TYR A 332 13.28 -0.27 1.24
C TYR A 332 11.96 0.36 1.72
N ASP A 333 10.84 -0.36 1.58
CA ASP A 333 9.51 -0.01 2.10
C ASP A 333 8.65 -1.27 2.16
N VAL A 334 7.61 -1.26 3.00
CA VAL A 334 6.62 -2.34 3.12
C VAL A 334 5.23 -1.74 3.15
N ALA A 335 4.29 -2.34 2.44
CA ALA A 335 2.86 -2.02 2.56
C ALA A 335 2.10 -3.25 3.11
N PRO A 336 1.54 -3.21 4.33
CA PRO A 336 0.83 -4.35 4.94
C PRO A 336 -0.65 -4.43 4.51
N ARG A 337 -0.94 -3.99 3.28
CA ARG A 337 -2.28 -3.87 2.69
C ARG A 337 -2.16 -3.78 1.17
N VAL A 338 -3.28 -3.70 0.46
CA VAL A 338 -3.30 -3.49 -1.00
C VAL A 338 -2.47 -2.25 -1.41
N GLY A 339 -1.53 -2.44 -2.34
CA GLY A 339 -0.61 -1.42 -2.86
C GLY A 339 -1.25 -0.50 -3.90
N GLY A 340 -0.62 0.65 -4.19
CA GLY A 340 -1.04 1.49 -5.32
C GLY A 340 -0.59 0.92 -6.67
N GLY A 341 0.44 0.08 -6.64
CA GLY A 341 1.03 -0.62 -7.78
C GLY A 341 0.11 -1.66 -8.41
N THR A 342 -0.71 -2.31 -7.58
CA THR A 342 -1.65 -3.37 -8.01
C THR A 342 -2.64 -2.88 -9.07
N ASN A 343 -2.93 -1.57 -9.12
CA ASN A 343 -3.79 -0.94 -10.14
C ASN A 343 -3.34 -1.23 -11.59
N VAL A 344 -2.06 -1.48 -11.85
CA VAL A 344 -1.61 -1.85 -13.21
C VAL A 344 -2.18 -3.18 -13.69
N HIS A 345 -2.70 -3.99 -12.76
CA HIS A 345 -3.19 -5.34 -12.99
C HIS A 345 -4.71 -5.48 -13.00
N MET A 346 -5.48 -4.39 -12.87
CA MET A 346 -6.96 -4.46 -12.83
C MET A 346 -7.54 -5.23 -14.03
N SER A 347 -7.19 -4.84 -15.27
CA SER A 347 -7.81 -5.44 -16.46
C SER A 347 -7.15 -6.73 -16.96
N VAL A 348 -5.85 -6.90 -16.69
CA VAL A 348 -5.04 -8.01 -17.25
C VAL A 348 -4.72 -9.08 -16.20
N GLY A 349 -4.95 -8.78 -14.92
CA GLY A 349 -4.49 -9.57 -13.79
C GLY A 349 -2.97 -9.49 -13.59
N HIS A 350 -2.51 -10.06 -12.49
CA HIS A 350 -1.10 -10.23 -12.22
C HIS A 350 -0.56 -11.51 -12.89
N PRO A 351 0.64 -11.49 -13.50
CA PRO A 351 1.13 -12.64 -14.28
C PRO A 351 1.28 -13.94 -13.46
N TYR A 352 1.73 -13.86 -12.21
CA TYR A 352 1.87 -15.05 -11.34
C TYR A 352 0.51 -15.48 -10.79
N GLY A 353 -0.32 -14.53 -10.33
CA GLY A 353 -1.71 -14.78 -9.91
C GLY A 353 -2.54 -15.45 -11.01
N ASN A 354 -2.43 -14.97 -12.26
CA ASN A 354 -3.07 -15.59 -13.43
C ASN A 354 -2.62 -17.04 -13.63
N THR A 355 -1.34 -17.31 -13.37
CA THR A 355 -0.76 -18.64 -13.54
C THR A 355 -1.24 -19.60 -12.45
N THR A 356 -1.30 -19.12 -11.20
CA THR A 356 -1.77 -19.88 -10.03
C THR A 356 -3.26 -20.19 -10.13
N TRP A 357 -4.09 -19.17 -10.37
CA TRP A 357 -5.55 -19.27 -10.32
C TRP A 357 -6.20 -19.60 -11.67
N ARG A 358 -5.43 -19.59 -12.76
CA ARG A 358 -5.89 -19.88 -14.13
C ARG A 358 -6.99 -18.95 -14.65
N ILE A 359 -7.08 -17.74 -14.10
CA ILE A 359 -7.99 -16.65 -14.48
C ILE A 359 -7.29 -15.29 -14.30
N PRO A 360 -7.70 -14.21 -15.00
CA PRO A 360 -7.21 -12.87 -14.69
C PRO A 360 -7.41 -12.55 -13.20
N MET A 361 -6.32 -12.33 -12.48
CA MET A 361 -6.28 -12.23 -11.04
C MET A 361 -5.57 -10.95 -10.62
N SER A 362 -6.33 -9.88 -10.35
CA SER A 362 -5.79 -8.69 -9.69
C SER A 362 -5.68 -8.91 -8.17
N THR A 363 -5.00 -8.01 -7.46
CA THR A 363 -4.98 -8.05 -5.99
C THR A 363 -6.37 -7.80 -5.42
N GLY A 364 -7.12 -6.85 -5.98
CA GLY A 364 -8.51 -6.62 -5.61
C GLY A 364 -9.40 -7.85 -5.78
N ARG A 365 -9.26 -8.56 -6.92
CA ARG A 365 -10.01 -9.80 -7.16
C ARG A 365 -9.60 -10.91 -6.19
N ARG A 366 -8.30 -11.10 -5.95
CA ARG A 366 -7.82 -12.12 -4.99
C ARG A 366 -8.36 -11.86 -3.58
N LEU A 367 -8.41 -10.59 -3.17
CA LEU A 367 -8.98 -10.19 -1.90
C LEU A 367 -10.49 -10.48 -1.85
N ALA A 368 -11.26 -10.13 -2.88
CA ALA A 368 -12.70 -10.42 -2.92
C ALA A 368 -12.98 -11.93 -2.95
N MET A 369 -12.13 -12.70 -3.65
CA MET A 369 -12.20 -14.16 -3.66
C MET A 369 -11.96 -14.74 -2.27
N GLU A 370 -11.00 -14.20 -1.51
CA GLU A 370 -10.76 -14.60 -0.12
C GLU A 370 -12.00 -14.39 0.74
N ILE A 371 -12.66 -13.24 0.60
CA ILE A 371 -13.89 -12.91 1.32
C ILE A 371 -15.00 -13.90 0.95
N ARG A 372 -15.22 -14.17 -0.34
CA ARG A 372 -16.21 -15.15 -0.78
C ARG A 372 -15.92 -16.52 -0.18
N ASN A 373 -14.69 -17.00 -0.29
CA ASN A 373 -14.29 -18.31 0.25
C ASN A 373 -14.47 -18.35 1.77
N ALA A 374 -14.11 -17.29 2.49
CA ALA A 374 -14.32 -17.20 3.93
C ALA A 374 -15.80 -17.25 4.32
N ILE A 375 -16.68 -16.60 3.55
CA ILE A 375 -18.14 -16.69 3.75
C ILE A 375 -18.62 -18.13 3.51
N GLU A 376 -18.24 -18.74 2.39
CA GLU A 376 -18.64 -20.11 2.02
C GLU A 376 -18.16 -21.16 3.05
N MET A 377 -16.99 -20.94 3.65
CA MET A 377 -16.39 -21.81 4.67
C MET A 377 -16.85 -21.48 6.10
N GLY A 378 -17.57 -20.37 6.32
CA GLY A 378 -17.94 -19.89 7.65
C GLY A 378 -16.73 -19.46 8.50
N LYS A 379 -15.72 -18.87 7.87
CA LYS A 379 -14.44 -18.44 8.45
C LYS A 379 -14.16 -16.94 8.29
N LEU A 380 -15.20 -16.12 8.12
CA LEU A 380 -15.04 -14.67 7.92
C LEU A 380 -14.37 -13.98 9.11
N ASP A 381 -14.58 -14.51 10.32
CA ASP A 381 -13.90 -14.10 11.55
C ASP A 381 -12.37 -14.21 11.44
N MET A 382 -11.83 -15.14 10.63
CA MET A 382 -10.39 -15.33 10.46
C MET A 382 -9.70 -14.22 9.66
N ILE A 383 -10.44 -13.47 8.83
CA ILE A 383 -9.87 -12.45 7.93
C ILE A 383 -10.26 -11.01 8.31
N VAL A 384 -11.09 -10.83 9.34
CA VAL A 384 -11.59 -9.53 9.79
C VAL A 384 -11.00 -9.15 11.14
N THR A 385 -10.66 -7.86 11.31
CA THR A 385 -10.17 -7.25 12.56
C THR A 385 -10.76 -5.88 12.86
#